data_AF-A0A954HWQ8-F1
#
_entry.id   AF-A0A954HWQ8-F1
#
_cell.length_a   1.000
_cell.length_b   1.000
_cell.length_c   1.000
_cell.angle_alpha   90.00
_cell.angle_beta   90.00
_cell.angle_gamma   90.00
#
_symmetry.space_group_name_H-M   'P 1'
#
loop_
_entity.id
_entity.type
_entity.pdbx_description
1 polymer ?
#
loop_
_entity_poly.entity_id
_entity_poly.type
_entity_poly.pdbx_seq_one_letter_code
_entity_poly.pdbx_strand_id
1 'polypeptide(L)'
;MIYAHKVRMERVPVFGAFDCPDAGLPAPVRSRSTTAIQALNLFNSPFVLEQADAFARRITTECDSAGTSPIDRAFLLAVGREPSESEQATAVATVSDHGLSTLCRALLNSSEFLFLP
;
A
#
# COMPACT_ATOMS: atom_id res chain seq x y z
N MET A 1 6.77 15.63 22.43
CA MET A 1 8.00 15.58 21.61
C MET A 1 8.27 14.12 21.26
N ILE A 2 8.41 13.79 19.97
CA ILE A 2 8.64 12.40 19.52
C ILE A 2 10.13 12.23 19.31
N TYR A 3 10.74 11.25 19.99
CA TYR A 3 12.14 10.87 19.81
C TYR A 3 12.20 9.48 19.21
N ALA A 4 13.11 9.27 18.25
CA ALA A 4 13.36 7.97 17.64
C ALA A 4 14.86 7.70 17.57
N HIS A 5 15.26 6.46 17.85
CA HIS A 5 16.63 6.00 17.65
C HIS A 5 16.83 5.59 16.19
N LYS A 6 17.92 6.06 15.55
CA LYS A 6 18.27 5.70 14.17
C LYS A 6 19.78 5.46 14.06
N VAL A 7 20.14 4.24 13.65
CA VAL A 7 21.52 3.89 13.31
C VAL A 7 21.91 4.55 11.99
N ARG A 8 23.08 5.19 11.95
CA ARG A 8 23.63 5.82 10.73
C ARG A 8 24.16 4.74 9.79
N MET A 9 24.09 5.01 8.48
CA MET A 9 24.51 4.10 7.40
C MET A 9 23.66 2.81 7.29
N GLU A 10 22.52 2.75 7.99
CA GLU A 10 21.61 1.61 7.94
C GLU A 10 20.29 2.00 7.28
N ARG A 11 19.93 1.33 6.20
CA ARG A 11 18.67 1.56 5.50
C ARG A 11 17.57 0.72 6.12
N VAL A 12 16.40 1.31 6.32
CA VAL A 12 15.20 0.53 6.67
C VAL A 12 14.85 -0.34 5.47
N PRO A 13 14.62 -1.66 5.62
CA PRO A 13 14.43 -2.57 4.48
C PRO A 13 13.35 -2.09 3.49
N VAL A 14 12.21 -1.61 3.99
CA VAL A 14 11.12 -1.10 3.16
C VAL A 14 11.52 0.20 2.47
N PHE A 15 12.02 1.19 3.22
CA PHE A 15 12.25 2.54 2.71
C PHE A 15 13.54 2.68 1.89
N GLY A 16 14.51 1.79 2.08
CA GLY A 16 15.77 1.80 1.34
C GLY A 16 15.56 1.65 -0.17
N ALA A 17 14.54 0.90 -0.59
CA ALA A 17 14.14 0.80 -2.00
C ALA A 17 13.55 2.12 -2.54
N PHE A 18 13.04 2.99 -1.67
CA PHE A 18 12.38 4.27 -2.00
C PHE A 18 13.29 5.48 -1.84
N ASP A 19 14.58 5.30 -2.14
CA ASP A 19 15.59 6.37 -2.06
C ASP A 19 15.68 7.03 -0.68
N CYS A 20 15.34 6.29 0.38
CA CYS A 20 15.46 6.79 1.75
C CYS A 20 16.95 6.98 2.13
N PRO A 21 17.34 8.17 2.60
CA PRO A 21 18.69 8.44 3.06
C PRO A 21 19.10 7.52 4.22
N ASP A 22 20.35 7.09 4.24
CA ASP A 22 20.93 6.26 5.30
C ASP A 22 21.40 7.08 6.53
N ALA A 23 21.09 8.38 6.55
CA ALA A 23 21.53 9.35 7.56
C ALA A 23 23.06 9.50 7.69
N GLY A 24 23.82 9.10 6.67
CA GLY A 24 25.25 9.39 6.57
C GLY A 24 25.55 10.81 6.09
N LEU A 25 24.73 11.33 5.18
CA LEU A 25 24.84 12.67 4.59
C LEU A 25 23.48 13.38 4.59
N PRO A 26 23.46 14.73 4.60
CA PRO A 26 22.22 15.49 4.46
C PRO A 26 21.59 15.27 3.08
N ALA A 27 20.29 14.98 3.07
CA ALA A 27 19.49 14.84 1.85
C ALA A 27 18.28 15.80 1.94
N PRO A 28 18.44 17.07 1.51
CA PRO A 28 17.44 18.11 1.73
C PRO A 28 16.20 17.99 0.81
N VAL A 29 16.31 17.22 -0.27
CA VAL A 29 15.23 17.02 -1.25
C VAL A 29 15.03 15.51 -1.45
N ARG A 30 13.76 15.09 -1.48
CA ARG A 30 13.41 13.71 -1.81
C ARG A 30 13.47 13.52 -3.33
N SER A 31 14.34 12.64 -3.80
CA SER A 31 14.30 12.16 -5.20
C SER A 31 13.06 11.29 -5.42
N ARG A 32 12.42 11.44 -6.58
CA ARG A 32 11.33 10.57 -7.02
C ARG A 32 11.86 9.65 -8.11
N SER A 33 11.89 8.36 -7.82
CA SER A 33 12.23 7.32 -8.79
C SER A 33 11.03 6.40 -8.97
N THR A 34 10.93 5.80 -10.14
CA THR A 34 9.98 4.73 -10.48
C THR A 34 10.77 3.56 -11.03
N THR A 35 11.23 2.67 -10.14
CA THR A 35 12.06 1.52 -10.51
C THR A 35 11.30 0.21 -10.34
N ALA A 36 11.67 -0.80 -11.14
CA ALA A 36 11.10 -2.15 -11.00
C ALA A 36 11.34 -2.73 -9.60
N ILE A 37 12.46 -2.38 -8.94
CA ILE A 37 12.78 -2.81 -7.58
C ILE A 37 11.77 -2.24 -6.57
N GLN A 38 11.34 -0.98 -6.74
CA GLN A 38 10.33 -0.38 -5.85
C GLN A 38 8.97 -1.09 -5.98
N ALA A 39 8.54 -1.37 -7.21
CA ALA A 39 7.31 -2.13 -7.46
C ALA A 39 7.39 -3.55 -6.88
N LEU A 40 8.52 -4.24 -7.09
CA LEU A 40 8.73 -5.60 -6.59
C LEU A 40 8.83 -5.65 -5.06
N ASN A 41 9.43 -4.62 -4.44
CA ASN A 41 9.50 -4.49 -2.99
C ASN A 41 8.11 -4.29 -2.38
N LEU A 42 7.28 -3.40 -2.96
CA LEU A 42 5.89 -3.27 -2.52
C LEU A 42 5.10 -4.55 -2.69
N PHE A 43 5.36 -5.27 -3.78
CA PHE A 43 4.67 -6.52 -4.01
C PHE A 43 5.07 -7.56 -2.96
N ASN A 44 6.36 -7.75 -2.66
CA ASN A 44 6.83 -8.90 -1.87
C ASN A 44 7.27 -8.61 -0.43
N SER A 45 7.32 -7.35 -0.02
CA SER A 45 7.80 -6.99 1.32
C SER A 45 6.89 -7.54 2.42
N PRO A 46 7.43 -8.20 3.46
CA PRO A 46 6.66 -8.65 4.61
C PRO A 46 5.81 -7.54 5.23
N PHE A 47 6.36 -6.32 5.31
CA PHE A 47 5.63 -5.17 5.83
C PHE A 47 4.38 -4.86 5.01
N VAL A 48 4.47 -4.89 3.68
CA VAL A 48 3.32 -4.57 2.82
C VAL A 48 2.28 -5.69 2.85
N LEU A 49 2.70 -6.94 2.98
CA LEU A 49 1.79 -8.07 3.22
C LEU A 49 1.01 -7.89 4.54
N GLU A 50 1.71 -7.56 5.62
CA GLU A 50 1.09 -7.27 6.91
C GLU A 50 0.12 -6.07 6.84
N GLN A 51 0.49 -5.01 6.11
CA GLN A 51 -0.39 -3.86 5.90
C GLN A 51 -1.61 -4.23 5.05
N ALA A 52 -1.47 -5.07 4.02
CA ALA A 52 -2.59 -5.54 3.21
C ALA A 52 -3.59 -6.35 4.04
N ASP A 53 -3.10 -7.24 4.92
CA ASP A 53 -3.94 -8.00 5.84
C ASP A 53 -4.62 -7.11 6.88
N ALA A 54 -3.88 -6.15 7.45
CA ALA A 54 -4.46 -5.17 8.38
C ALA A 54 -5.54 -4.32 7.70
N PHE A 55 -5.30 -3.93 6.45
CA PHE A 55 -6.26 -3.16 5.66
C PHE A 55 -7.52 -3.97 5.35
N ALA A 56 -7.38 -5.23 4.93
CA ALA A 56 -8.50 -6.13 4.72
C ALA A 56 -9.34 -6.31 6.00
N ARG A 57 -8.70 -6.56 7.16
CA ARG A 57 -9.39 -6.66 8.46
C ARG A 57 -10.19 -5.41 8.79
N ARG A 58 -9.61 -4.22 8.55
CA ARG A 58 -10.29 -2.94 8.76
C ARG A 58 -11.52 -2.83 7.88
N ILE A 59 -11.41 -3.14 6.59
CA ILE A 59 -12.52 -3.08 5.64
C ILE A 59 -13.64 -4.02 6.08
N THR A 60 -13.33 -5.28 6.40
CA THR A 60 -14.33 -6.24 6.89
C THR A 60 -15.07 -5.71 8.11
N THR A 61 -14.35 -5.19 9.10
CA THR A 61 -14.96 -4.63 10.33
C THR A 61 -15.90 -3.46 10.05
N GLU A 62 -15.49 -2.53 9.17
CA GLU A 62 -16.29 -1.36 8.81
C GLU A 62 -17.52 -1.74 7.97
N CYS A 63 -17.39 -2.68 7.05
CA CYS A 63 -18.48 -3.12 6.17
C CYS A 63 -19.50 -4.02 6.88
N ASP A 64 -19.06 -4.89 7.79
CA ASP A 64 -19.97 -5.71 8.60
C ASP A 64 -20.90 -4.83 9.47
N SER A 65 -20.40 -3.68 9.90
CA SER A 65 -21.15 -2.71 10.72
C SER A 65 -22.13 -1.87 9.91
N ALA A 66 -21.86 -1.62 8.62
CA ALA A 66 -22.58 -0.67 7.79
C ALA A 66 -23.37 -1.31 6.62
N GLY A 67 -23.16 -2.60 6.34
CA GLY A 67 -23.76 -3.30 5.20
C GLY A 67 -23.28 -2.81 3.84
N THR A 68 -22.10 -2.20 3.77
CA THR A 68 -21.53 -1.64 2.54
C THR A 68 -20.65 -2.65 1.80
N SER A 69 -20.48 -2.46 0.48
CA SER A 69 -19.58 -3.28 -0.33
C SER A 69 -18.12 -3.18 0.15
N PRO A 70 -17.46 -4.29 0.51
CA PRO A 70 -16.05 -4.29 0.89
C PRO A 70 -15.13 -3.77 -0.21
N ILE A 71 -15.48 -4.03 -1.47
CA ILE A 71 -14.67 -3.63 -2.62
C ILE A 71 -14.71 -2.11 -2.79
N ASP A 72 -15.91 -1.53 -2.80
CA ASP A 72 -16.10 -0.08 -2.96
C ASP A 72 -15.39 0.66 -1.82
N ARG A 73 -15.47 0.11 -0.59
CA ARG A 73 -14.76 0.65 0.57
C ARG A 73 -13.24 0.56 0.43
N ALA A 74 -12.72 -0.54 -0.11
CA ALA A 74 -11.28 -0.70 -0.36
C ALA A 74 -10.76 0.37 -1.32
N PHE A 75 -11.46 0.60 -2.44
CA PHE A 75 -11.10 1.62 -3.42
C PHE A 75 -11.21 3.03 -2.84
N LEU A 76 -12.30 3.35 -2.13
CA LEU A 76 -12.45 4.66 -1.50
C LEU A 76 -11.33 4.95 -0.48
N LEU A 77 -10.93 3.96 0.31
CA LEU A 77 -9.87 4.14 1.31
C LEU A 77 -8.46 4.20 0.69
N ALA A 78 -8.21 3.45 -0.39
CA ALA A 78 -6.89 3.41 -1.02
C ALA A 78 -6.67 4.57 -2.00
N VAL A 79 -7.61 4.78 -2.93
CA VAL A 79 -7.45 5.72 -4.06
C VAL A 79 -8.41 6.91 -4.01
N GLY A 80 -9.36 6.93 -3.07
CA GLY A 80 -10.25 8.08 -2.88
C GLY A 80 -11.42 8.19 -3.85
N ARG A 81 -11.69 7.15 -4.64
CA ARG A 81 -12.81 7.07 -5.59
C ARG A 81 -13.46 5.69 -5.56
N GLU A 82 -14.64 5.58 -6.16
CA GLU A 82 -15.26 4.29 -6.44
C GLU A 82 -14.55 3.58 -7.61
N PRO A 83 -14.58 2.24 -7.65
CA PRO A 83 -14.06 1.47 -8.77
C PRO A 83 -14.90 1.71 -10.03
N SER A 84 -14.24 1.73 -11.19
CA SER A 84 -14.94 1.65 -12.48
C SER A 84 -15.55 0.26 -12.69
N GLU A 85 -16.46 0.12 -13.66
CA GLU A 85 -17.14 -1.16 -13.93
C GLU A 85 -16.17 -2.31 -14.22
N SER A 86 -15.08 -2.05 -14.95
CA SER A 86 -14.05 -3.05 -15.26
C SER A 86 -13.20 -3.42 -14.05
N GLU A 87 -12.85 -2.43 -13.21
CA GLU A 87 -12.14 -2.65 -11.95
C GLU A 87 -13.01 -3.44 -10.97
N GLN A 88 -14.30 -3.13 -10.89
CA GLN A 88 -15.25 -3.84 -10.04
C GLN A 88 -15.35 -5.31 -10.41
N ALA A 89 -15.54 -5.62 -11.71
CA ALA A 89 -15.60 -6.99 -12.18
C ALA A 89 -14.32 -7.77 -11.85
N THR A 90 -13.15 -7.14 -12.05
CA THR A 90 -11.85 -7.75 -11.75
C THR A 90 -11.64 -7.94 -10.25
N ALA A 91 -12.06 -6.97 -9.44
CA ALA A 91 -11.94 -7.01 -7.98
C ALA A 91 -12.84 -8.10 -7.39
N VAL A 92 -14.07 -8.25 -7.88
CA VAL A 92 -15.00 -9.32 -7.45
C VAL A 92 -14.39 -10.70 -7.73
N ALA A 93 -13.85 -10.91 -8.93
CA ALA A 93 -13.17 -12.16 -9.28
C ALA A 93 -11.97 -12.41 -8.37
N THR A 94 -11.11 -11.41 -8.18
CA THR A 94 -9.90 -11.51 -7.35
C THR A 94 -10.23 -11.83 -5.89
N VAL A 95 -11.24 -11.17 -5.31
CA VAL A 95 -11.65 -11.39 -3.92
C VAL A 95 -12.27 -12.78 -3.75
N SER A 96 -13.00 -13.27 -4.76
CA SER A 96 -13.59 -14.61 -4.73
C SER A 96 -12.53 -15.71 -4.78
N ASP A 97 -11.50 -15.53 -5.61
CA ASP A 97 -10.47 -16.55 -5.82
C ASP A 97 -9.35 -16.51 -4.76
N HIS A 98 -9.02 -15.31 -4.26
CA HIS A 98 -7.79 -15.07 -3.48
C HIS A 98 -8.01 -14.24 -2.21
N GLY A 99 -9.25 -13.85 -1.92
CA GLY A 99 -9.60 -13.09 -0.73
C GLY A 99 -9.28 -11.59 -0.79
N LEU A 100 -9.79 -10.85 0.20
CA LEU A 100 -9.70 -9.39 0.27
C LEU A 100 -8.27 -8.86 0.45
N SER A 101 -7.42 -9.58 1.19
CA SER A 101 -6.01 -9.20 1.36
C SER A 101 -5.26 -9.07 0.03
N THR A 102 -5.58 -9.93 -0.93
CA THR A 102 -4.97 -9.89 -2.26
C THR A 102 -5.36 -8.63 -3.03
N LEU A 103 -6.63 -8.23 -2.96
CA LEU A 103 -7.09 -6.96 -3.51
C LEU A 103 -6.40 -5.77 -2.83
N CYS A 104 -6.32 -5.76 -1.50
CA CYS A 104 -5.62 -4.73 -0.73
C CYS A 104 -4.15 -4.61 -1.16
N ARG A 105 -3.46 -5.74 -1.32
CA ARG A 105 -2.06 -5.77 -1.79
C ARG A 105 -1.91 -5.18 -3.20
N ALA A 106 -2.82 -5.51 -4.12
CA ALA A 106 -2.82 -4.94 -5.46
C ALA A 106 -3.04 -3.43 -5.44
N LEU A 107 -4.00 -2.94 -4.66
CA LEU A 107 -4.27 -1.51 -4.51
C LEU A 107 -3.06 -0.75 -3.95
N LEU A 108 -2.42 -1.28 -2.89
CA LEU A 108 -1.22 -0.68 -2.29
C LEU A 108 -0.01 -0.67 -3.23
N ASN A 109 0.00 -1.55 -4.24
CA ASN A 109 1.05 -1.60 -5.28
C ASN A 109 0.73 -0.74 -6.51
N SER A 110 -0.48 -0.20 -6.63
CA SER A 110 -0.91 0.56 -7.80
C SER A 110 -0.20 1.91 -7.92
N SER A 111 0.05 2.35 -9.16
CA SER A 111 0.60 3.69 -9.42
C SER A 111 -0.29 4.81 -8.89
N GLU A 112 -1.61 4.62 -8.94
CA GLU A 112 -2.61 5.58 -8.45
C GLU A 112 -2.53 5.77 -6.92
N PHE A 113 -2.26 4.69 -6.18
CA PHE A 113 -1.99 4.79 -4.74
C PHE A 113 -0.66 5.50 -4.44
N LEU A 114 0.38 5.19 -5.23
CA LEU A 114 1.74 5.71 -4.97
C LEU A 114 1.93 7.17 -5.36
N PHE A 115 1.13 7.67 -6.30
CA PHE A 115 1.28 9.00 -6.86
C PHE A 115 -0.04 9.76 -6.78
N LEU A 116 -0.02 10.87 -6.04
CA LEU A 116 -1.04 11.89 -6.20
C LEU A 116 -0.89 12.47 -7.62
N PRO A 117 -1.99 12.57 -8.40
CA PRO A 117 -1.96 13.22 -9.71
C PRO A 117 -1.50 14.68 -9.63
#